data_AF-A0AAD1N2F8-F1
#
_entry.id   AF-A0AAD1N2F8-F1
#
_cell.length_a   1.000
_cell.length_b   1.000
_cell.length_c   1.000
_cell.angle_alpha   90.00
_cell.angle_beta   90.00
_cell.angle_gamma   90.00
#
_symmetry.space_group_name_H-M   'P 1'
#
loop_
_entity.id
_entity.type
_entity.pdbx_description
1 polymer ?
#
loop_
_entity_poly.entity_id
_entity_poly.type
_entity_poly.pdbx_seq_one_letter_code
_entity_poly.pdbx_strand_id
1 'polypeptide(L)'
;MIEDHPWRFTNHSCEPNAVVRGRHLVSLTAIEVGDEVTFNYNTTEYVLAEPFVCNCGSPRCVGAVRGFVHLRDAERRQLLPLLASHLVAVFDTEASSYRPSARQSP
;
A
#
# COMPACT_ATOMS: atom_id res chain seq x y z
N MET A 1 10.79 -21.24 13.86
CA MET A 1 11.65 -21.36 12.65
C MET A 1 11.12 -20.38 11.60
N ILE A 2 11.91 -19.97 10.60
CA ILE A 2 11.44 -19.05 9.52
C ILE A 2 10.14 -19.55 8.87
N GLU A 3 9.97 -20.87 8.84
CA GLU A 3 8.83 -21.62 8.31
C GLU A 3 7.48 -21.30 8.96
N ASP A 4 7.46 -20.85 10.22
CA ASP A 4 6.20 -20.63 10.95
C ASP A 4 5.52 -19.30 10.55
N HIS A 5 6.29 -18.32 10.06
CA HIS A 5 5.83 -16.95 9.81
C HIS A 5 6.53 -16.31 8.59
N PRO A 6 6.44 -16.91 7.39
CA PRO A 6 7.19 -16.47 6.21
C PRO A 6 6.88 -15.02 5.80
N TRP A 7 5.69 -14.51 6.13
CA TRP A 7 5.27 -13.13 5.83
C TRP A 7 6.11 -12.05 6.53
N ARG A 8 6.83 -12.39 7.62
CA ARG A 8 7.70 -11.42 8.32
C ARG A 8 8.88 -10.96 7.48
N PHE A 9 9.17 -11.68 6.40
CA PHE A 9 10.28 -11.39 5.49
C PHE A 9 9.81 -10.82 4.15
N THR A 10 8.50 -10.62 3.96
CA THR A 10 7.96 -10.04 2.73
C THR A 10 8.18 -8.54 2.73
N ASN A 11 8.96 -8.05 1.77
CA ASN A 11 9.31 -6.63 1.69
C ASN A 11 8.23 -5.78 1.00
N HIS A 12 8.42 -4.46 1.14
CA HIS A 12 7.60 -3.46 0.48
C HIS A 12 8.02 -3.24 -0.98
N SER A 13 7.05 -3.13 -1.88
CA SER A 13 7.20 -2.45 -3.17
C SER A 13 6.03 -1.51 -3.45
N CYS A 14 6.31 -0.36 -4.07
CA CYS A 14 5.25 0.55 -4.56
C CYS A 14 4.53 -0.03 -5.79
N GLU A 15 5.20 -0.92 -6.53
CA GLU A 15 4.64 -1.75 -7.61
C GLU A 15 4.81 -3.23 -7.24
N PRO A 16 3.94 -3.75 -6.36
CA PRO A 16 4.09 -5.11 -5.85
C PRO A 16 3.61 -6.16 -6.84
N ASN A 17 4.08 -7.39 -6.66
CA ASN A 17 3.58 -8.58 -7.37
C ASN A 17 2.60 -9.41 -6.51
N ALA A 18 2.34 -9.02 -5.26
CA ALA A 18 1.36 -9.66 -4.39
C ALA A 18 0.56 -8.65 -3.56
N VAL A 19 -0.56 -9.12 -3.00
CA VAL A 19 -1.48 -8.30 -2.19
C VAL A 19 -2.04 -9.09 -1.02
N VAL A 20 -2.25 -8.40 0.11
CA VAL A 20 -2.86 -9.01 1.30
C VAL A 20 -4.40 -8.99 1.18
N ARG A 21 -5.02 -10.15 1.41
CA ARG A 21 -6.48 -10.36 1.46
C ARG A 21 -6.83 -11.18 2.68
N GLY A 22 -7.35 -10.53 3.72
CA GLY A 22 -7.57 -11.19 5.02
C GLY A 22 -6.25 -11.71 5.57
N ARG A 23 -6.11 -13.05 5.67
CA ARG A 23 -4.89 -13.73 6.14
C ARG A 23 -4.06 -14.34 5.02
N HIS A 24 -4.36 -14.01 3.77
CA HIS A 24 -3.68 -14.55 2.59
C HIS A 24 -2.85 -13.49 1.89
N LEU A 25 -1.70 -13.91 1.36
CA LEU A 25 -0.92 -13.16 0.38
C LEU A 25 -1.21 -13.76 -1.00
N VAL A 26 -1.81 -12.96 -1.89
CA VAL A 26 -2.31 -13.41 -3.19
C VAL A 26 -1.49 -12.73 -4.29
N SER A 27 -1.03 -13.49 -5.27
CA SER A 27 -0.26 -12.93 -6.39
C SER A 27 -1.15 -12.06 -7.29
N LEU A 28 -0.59 -10.95 -7.76
CA LEU A 28 -1.20 -10.04 -8.74
C LEU A 28 -0.79 -10.38 -10.18
N THR A 29 0.37 -11.03 -10.33
CA THR A 29 0.97 -11.45 -11.59
C THR A 29 1.48 -12.89 -11.46
N ALA A 30 1.96 -13.47 -12.55
CA ALA A 30 2.87 -14.61 -12.45
C ALA A 30 4.12 -14.18 -11.67
N ILE A 31 4.64 -15.09 -10.85
CA ILE A 31 5.85 -14.90 -10.05
C ILE A 31 6.80 -16.03 -10.42
N GLU A 32 7.93 -15.68 -11.01
CA GLU A 32 8.92 -16.65 -11.48
C GLU A 32 9.90 -17.02 -10.36
N VAL A 33 10.63 -18.12 -10.56
CA VAL A 33 11.66 -18.54 -9.60
C VAL A 33 12.75 -17.47 -9.50
N GLY A 34 12.97 -16.98 -8.29
CA GLY A 34 13.95 -15.93 -8.00
C GLY A 34 13.35 -14.53 -7.89
N ASP A 35 12.09 -14.33 -8.28
CA ASP A 35 11.39 -13.08 -8.05
C ASP A 35 11.16 -12.87 -6.55
N GLU A 36 11.44 -11.66 -6.07
CA GLU A 36 11.08 -11.28 -4.72
C GLU A 36 9.57 -11.09 -4.62
N VAL A 37 8.94 -11.79 -3.68
CA VAL A 37 7.52 -11.57 -3.36
C VAL A 37 7.40 -10.30 -2.52
N THR A 38 6.64 -9.31 -3.00
CA THR A 38 6.47 -8.01 -2.34
C THR A 38 5.00 -7.60 -2.29
N PHE A 39 4.64 -6.78 -1.31
CA PHE A 39 3.35 -6.11 -1.24
C PHE A 39 3.51 -4.63 -0.87
N ASN A 40 2.51 -3.80 -1.12
CA ASN A 40 2.59 -2.39 -0.76
C ASN A 40 2.06 -2.18 0.67
N TYR A 41 2.93 -1.95 1.63
CA TYR A 41 2.55 -1.77 3.05
C TYR A 41 1.50 -0.66 3.28
N ASN A 42 1.44 0.36 2.43
CA ASN A 42 0.42 1.40 2.53
C ASN A 42 -0.99 0.88 2.19
N THR A 43 -1.14 -0.36 1.73
CA THR A 43 -2.44 -0.98 1.47
C THR A 43 -2.97 -1.78 2.66
N THR A 44 -2.18 -1.94 3.73
CA THR A 44 -2.59 -2.61 4.98
C THR A 44 -2.48 -1.68 6.19
N GLU A 45 -1.50 -0.77 6.21
CA GLU A 45 -1.23 0.10 7.35
C GLU A 45 -1.81 1.49 7.12
N TYR A 46 -2.75 1.93 7.98
CA TYR A 46 -3.26 3.32 7.92
C TYR A 46 -2.16 4.32 8.31
N VAL A 47 -1.49 4.05 9.43
CA VAL A 47 -0.25 4.69 9.88
C VAL A 47 0.74 3.56 10.16
N LEU A 48 1.93 3.63 9.57
CA LEU A 48 2.96 2.61 9.80
C LEU A 48 3.68 2.89 11.12
N ALA A 49 3.80 1.86 11.97
CA ALA A 49 4.43 1.99 13.29
C ALA A 49 5.89 2.48 13.21
N GLU A 50 6.64 1.97 12.24
CA GLU A 50 8.04 2.36 12.00
C GLU A 50 8.22 2.74 10.52
N PRO A 51 8.15 4.05 10.20
CA PRO A 51 8.38 4.54 8.86
C PRO A 51 9.82 4.36 8.36
N PHE A 52 9.99 4.18 7.05
CA PHE A 52 11.31 3.97 6.45
C PHE A 52 11.43 4.59 5.04
N VAL A 53 12.68 4.80 4.59
CA VAL A 53 13.01 5.24 3.23
C VAL A 53 12.85 4.07 2.26
N CYS A 54 12.07 4.27 1.21
CA CYS A 54 11.76 3.23 0.23
C CYS A 54 12.81 3.15 -0.86
N ASN A 55 13.38 1.94 -1.05
CA ASN A 55 14.37 1.66 -2.09
C ASN A 55 13.87 0.62 -3.12
N CYS A 56 12.54 0.50 -3.31
CA CYS A 56 11.95 -0.55 -4.16
C CYS A 56 12.26 -0.44 -5.67
N GLY A 57 12.88 0.65 -6.12
CA GLY A 57 13.27 0.84 -7.54
C GLY A 57 12.12 1.16 -8.50
N SER A 58 10.86 1.14 -8.05
CA SER A 58 9.70 1.48 -8.89
C SER A 58 9.76 2.95 -9.37
N PRO A 59 9.45 3.24 -10.66
CA PRO A 59 9.24 4.61 -11.14
C PRO A 59 8.08 5.34 -10.45
N ARG A 60 7.18 4.61 -9.79
CA ARG A 60 6.08 5.15 -8.97
C ARG A 60 6.39 5.12 -7.47
N CYS A 61 7.66 5.04 -7.09
CA CYS A 61 8.07 5.02 -5.69
C CYS A 61 7.63 6.28 -4.95
N VAL A 62 7.05 6.11 -3.76
CA VAL A 62 6.60 7.21 -2.89
C VAL A 62 7.73 7.82 -2.04
N GLY A 63 8.95 7.31 -2.16
CA GLY A 63 10.16 7.77 -1.47
C GLY A 63 10.24 7.39 0.02
N ALA A 64 9.16 7.55 0.78
CA ALA A 64 9.08 7.16 2.18
C ALA A 64 7.76 6.42 2.48
N VAL A 65 7.85 5.23 3.06
CA VAL A 65 6.68 4.44 3.46
C VAL A 65 6.32 4.82 4.89
N ARG A 66 5.11 5.36 5.07
CA ARG A 66 4.63 5.88 6.37
C ARG A 66 3.21 5.43 6.71
N GLY A 67 2.54 4.70 5.83
CA GLY A 67 1.13 4.33 5.95
C GLY A 67 0.22 5.14 5.02
N PHE A 68 -0.96 4.59 4.77
CA PHE A 68 -1.97 5.09 3.83
C PHE A 68 -2.32 6.57 4.02
N VAL A 69 -2.46 7.03 5.27
CA VAL A 69 -2.86 8.41 5.57
C VAL A 69 -1.83 9.45 5.07
N HIS A 70 -0.58 9.05 4.85
CA HIS A 70 0.47 9.97 4.41
C HIS A 70 0.64 10.02 2.90
N LEU A 71 -0.14 9.23 2.15
CA LEU A 71 -0.17 9.27 0.69
C LEU A 71 -1.00 10.44 0.17
N ARG A 72 -0.62 10.96 -0.99
CA ARG A 72 -1.38 11.94 -1.77
C ARG A 72 -2.65 11.29 -2.33
N ASP A 73 -3.71 12.07 -2.57
CA ASP A 73 -4.98 11.54 -3.09
C ASP A 73 -4.84 10.78 -4.42
N ALA A 74 -3.89 11.17 -5.27
CA ALA A 74 -3.60 10.45 -6.51
C ALA A 74 -3.04 9.05 -6.23
N GLU A 75 -2.12 8.92 -5.27
CA GLU A 75 -1.51 7.65 -4.86
C GLU A 75 -2.55 6.77 -4.17
N ARG A 76 -3.34 7.34 -3.23
CA ARG A 76 -4.42 6.61 -2.55
C ARG A 76 -5.41 6.00 -3.55
N ARG A 77 -5.83 6.77 -4.57
CA ARG A 77 -6.74 6.30 -5.62
C ARG A 77 -6.15 5.17 -6.46
N GLN A 78 -4.86 5.22 -6.77
CA GLN A 78 -4.18 4.13 -7.49
C GLN A 78 -4.13 2.83 -6.67
N LEU A 79 -4.10 2.93 -5.34
CA LEU A 79 -4.04 1.77 -4.45
C LEU A 79 -5.41 1.16 -4.12
N LEU A 80 -6.52 1.79 -4.50
CA LEU A 80 -7.88 1.28 -4.21
C LEU A 80 -8.08 -0.21 -4.50
N PRO A 81 -7.65 -0.75 -5.66
CA PRO A 81 -7.82 -2.17 -5.96
C PRO A 81 -7.02 -3.09 -5.04
N LEU A 82 -6.02 -2.56 -4.32
CA LEU A 82 -5.07 -3.31 -3.50
C LEU A 82 -5.35 -3.20 -2.01
N LEU A 83 -6.23 -2.29 -1.57
CA LEU A 83 -6.49 -2.04 -0.16
C LEU A 83 -7.04 -3.27 0.58
N ALA A 84 -6.57 -3.45 1.80
CA ALA A 84 -7.23 -4.28 2.78
C ALA A 84 -8.59 -3.68 3.17
N SER A 85 -9.55 -4.53 3.52
CA SER A 85 -10.95 -4.14 3.72
C SER A 85 -11.15 -3.02 4.75
N HIS A 86 -10.33 -2.97 5.80
CA HIS A 86 -10.41 -1.92 6.82
C HIS A 86 -9.98 -0.54 6.29
N LEU A 87 -9.08 -0.48 5.30
CA LEU A 87 -8.70 0.79 4.66
C LEU A 87 -9.68 1.24 3.59
N VAL A 88 -10.39 0.31 2.93
CA VAL A 88 -11.49 0.66 2.01
C VAL A 88 -12.55 1.47 2.77
N ALA A 89 -12.98 0.97 3.94
CA ALA A 89 -13.98 1.66 4.77
C ALA A 89 -13.54 3.07 5.21
N VAL A 90 -12.25 3.24 5.53
CA VAL A 90 -11.67 4.55 5.86
C VAL A 90 -11.67 5.46 4.63
N PHE A 91 -11.23 4.97 3.48
CA PHE A 91 -11.20 5.78 2.25
C PHE A 91 -12.61 6.24 1.86
N ASP A 92 -13.62 5.38 1.93
CA ASP A 92 -15.00 5.74 1.60
C ASP A 92 -15.56 6.79 2.58
N THR A 93 -15.21 6.67 3.87
CA THR A 93 -15.59 7.65 4.90
C THR A 93 -14.92 9.00 4.66
N GLU A 94 -13.61 9.02 4.36
CA GLU A 94 -12.88 10.25 4.05
C GLU A 94 -13.38 10.89 2.74
N ALA A 95 -13.62 10.10 1.70
CA ALA A 95 -14.17 10.56 0.42
C ALA A 95 -15.58 11.14 0.58
N SER A 96 -16.43 10.53 1.41
CA SER A 96 -17.77 11.08 1.73
C SER A 96 -17.71 12.35 2.57
N SER A 97 -16.64 12.56 3.36
CA SER A 97 -16.42 13.76 4.17
C SER A 97 -15.71 14.89 3.42
N TYR A 98 -15.09 14.58 2.28
CA TYR A 98 -14.37 15.54 1.44
C TYR A 98 -15.32 16.57 0.85
N ARG A 99 -15.28 17.79 1.40
CA ARG A 99 -15.81 19.00 0.73
C ARG A 99 -14.66 19.61 -0.05
N PRO A 100 -14.71 19.71 -1.39
CA PRO A 100 -13.67 20.40 -2.13
C PRO A 100 -13.62 21.84 -1.63
N SER A 101 -12.48 22.27 -1.08
CA SER A 101 -12.28 23.69 -0.82
C SER A 101 -12.39 24.41 -2.16
N ALA A 102 -13.32 25.37 -2.24
CA ALA A 102 -13.51 26.19 -3.42
C ALA A 102 -12.15 26.67 -3.93
N ARG A 103 -11.90 26.44 -5.23
CA ARG A 103 -10.73 26.95 -5.94
C ARG A 103 -10.55 28.42 -5.55
N GLN A 104 -9.45 28.74 -4.89
CA GLN A 104 -9.00 30.12 -4.85
C GLN A 104 -8.21 30.36 -6.13
N SER A 105 -8.81 31.12 -7.02
CA SER A 105 -8.14 31.88 -8.07
C SER A 105 -8.85 33.23 -8.16
N PRO A 106 -8.17 34.32 -8.53
CA PRO A 106 -6.76 34.42 -8.93
C PRO A 106 -5.83 34.86 -7.78
#